data_AF-A0A1G7HPS1-F1
#
_entry.id   AF-A0A1G7HPS1-F1
#
_cell.length_a   1.000
_cell.length_b   1.000
_cell.length_c   1.000
_cell.angle_alpha   90.00
_cell.angle_beta   90.00
_cell.angle_gamma   90.00
#
_symmetry.space_group_name_H-M   'P 1'
#
loop_
_entity.id
_entity.type
_entity.pdbx_description
1 polymer ?
#
loop_
_entity_poly.entity_id
_entity_poly.type
_entity_poly.pdbx_seq_one_letter_code
_entity_poly.pdbx_strand_id
1 'polypeptide(L)'
;MADALKNKIADVFDEPACGTNVSKSEQQRKKGCARPLTPGAAAGGCAFDGAKIALQPIVDVAHLVHAPLACEGNGWDNQGAASSGFQRYRTGFTTDMTEIDIVMSYGEKNLFRAIREVIEAEDPPAVFVYSTCVPALIGVDIDAVCKAATARFGTPCIPVNAPGYVGSKNLGNKLAGEAMLDHVIGTVEPAELTPYDINIVGDYNLSGELWQLKPLLDRLGIRILGSLAADARYRQVAMMHRAKVTMMLCSKALINVARKLEERYGLPYFEGSFYGISDTSDSLRQMWRLMVSQGTDPALLDRCESLIAGEEAAIRADLEPFRRRVEGRKVLLYSGGHQSWSVVAALQELGMAVLRLPPRHAERKIRDPDRRVRIAVAHRLPRDQLLPMTRDEDSYVRSIVARRAEPGMLAVMLGDADPEIRRIVARRIGPDWLDRFRADPDPLVRREVALRRPELFVADDDMRVRHTVAEQGGTEDVAALLDVPEDIIRETAAARLAQLKEGA
;
A
#
# COMPACT_ATOMS: atom_id res chain seq x y z
N MET A 1 28.20 -20.91 -6.51
CA MET A 1 27.34 -19.96 -5.77
C MET A 1 26.52 -19.04 -6.65
N ALA A 2 27.10 -18.37 -7.67
CA ALA A 2 26.37 -17.43 -8.54
C ALA A 2 25.12 -18.02 -9.22
N ASP A 3 25.17 -19.26 -9.70
CA ASP A 3 24.03 -19.86 -10.43
C ASP A 3 22.91 -20.34 -9.50
N ALA A 4 23.22 -20.81 -8.29
CA ALA A 4 22.21 -21.13 -7.28
C ALA A 4 21.44 -19.87 -6.86
N LEU A 5 22.14 -18.75 -6.63
CA LEU A 5 21.51 -17.47 -6.32
C LEU A 5 20.67 -16.94 -7.49
N LYS A 6 21.16 -17.04 -8.75
CA LYS A 6 20.37 -16.68 -9.94
C LYS A 6 19.09 -17.49 -10.05
N ASN A 7 19.16 -18.81 -9.84
CA ASN A 7 17.99 -19.68 -9.87
C ASN A 7 16.98 -19.30 -8.78
N LYS A 8 17.47 -18.99 -7.57
CA LYS A 8 16.63 -18.53 -6.46
C LYS A 8 15.96 -17.19 -6.74
N ILE A 9 16.68 -16.26 -7.36
CA ILE A 9 16.13 -14.97 -7.82
C ILE A 9 15.04 -15.19 -8.89
N ALA A 10 15.27 -16.12 -9.82
CA ALA A 10 14.29 -16.45 -10.86
C ALA A 10 13.01 -17.04 -10.24
N ASP A 11 13.14 -17.94 -9.27
CA ASP A 11 12.02 -18.53 -8.53
C ASP A 11 11.19 -17.45 -7.82
N VAL A 12 11.81 -16.58 -7.02
CA VAL A 12 11.08 -15.52 -6.30
C VAL A 12 10.51 -14.42 -7.21
N PHE A 13 10.94 -14.35 -8.46
CA PHE A 13 10.39 -13.46 -9.48
C PHE A 13 9.16 -14.03 -10.17
N ASP A 14 8.95 -15.34 -10.16
CA ASP A 14 7.71 -15.97 -10.60
C ASP A 14 6.86 -16.34 -9.37
N GLU A 15 5.89 -15.48 -9.07
CA GLU A 15 5.09 -15.61 -7.84
C GLU A 15 3.61 -15.77 -8.20
N PRO A 16 3.11 -17.01 -8.31
CA PRO A 16 1.75 -17.30 -8.77
C PRO A 16 0.68 -16.79 -7.80
N ALA A 17 0.99 -16.66 -6.51
CA ALA A 17 0.07 -16.08 -5.52
C ALA A 17 -0.09 -14.55 -5.68
N CYS A 18 0.78 -13.89 -6.45
CA CYS A 18 0.73 -12.44 -6.64
C CYS A 18 -0.05 -12.08 -7.91
N GLY A 19 -1.27 -11.54 -7.76
CA GLY A 19 -2.10 -11.11 -8.90
C GLY A 19 -1.43 -10.11 -9.86
N THR A 20 -0.50 -9.27 -9.37
CA THR A 20 0.30 -8.39 -10.25
C THR A 20 1.27 -9.17 -11.11
N ASN A 21 1.88 -10.23 -10.55
CA ASN A 21 2.81 -11.11 -11.25
C ASN A 21 2.09 -11.92 -12.32
N VAL A 22 0.96 -12.53 -11.97
CA VAL A 22 0.11 -13.28 -12.90
C VAL A 22 -0.31 -12.43 -14.10
N SER A 23 -0.59 -11.14 -13.88
CA SER A 23 -0.97 -10.20 -14.95
C SER A 23 0.16 -9.74 -15.89
N LYS A 24 1.41 -10.14 -15.63
CA LYS A 24 2.59 -9.84 -16.47
C LYS A 24 2.81 -10.93 -17.50
N SER A 25 3.35 -10.55 -18.66
CA SER A 25 3.88 -11.53 -19.62
C SER A 25 5.10 -12.26 -19.06
N GLU A 26 5.44 -13.43 -19.59
CA GLU A 26 6.58 -14.23 -19.12
C GLU A 26 7.90 -13.43 -19.09
N GLN A 27 8.16 -12.63 -20.12
CA GLN A 27 9.34 -11.75 -20.18
C GLN A 27 9.33 -10.66 -19.10
N GLN A 28 8.15 -10.18 -18.70
CA GLN A 28 8.00 -9.16 -17.67
C GLN A 28 8.11 -9.76 -16.26
N ARG A 29 7.77 -11.04 -16.06
CA ARG A 29 7.94 -11.75 -14.78
C ARG A 29 9.42 -11.89 -14.42
N LYS A 30 10.26 -12.22 -15.40
CA LYS A 30 11.74 -12.31 -15.25
C LYS A 30 12.40 -11.01 -14.76
N LYS A 31 11.72 -9.86 -14.85
CA LYS A 31 12.22 -8.55 -14.39
C LYS A 31 11.75 -8.15 -12.99
N GLY A 32 10.91 -8.95 -12.34
CA GLY A 32 10.36 -8.64 -11.01
C GLY A 32 9.43 -7.42 -10.98
N CYS A 33 9.15 -6.89 -9.79
CA CYS A 33 8.26 -5.74 -9.59
C CYS A 33 8.97 -4.38 -9.56
N ALA A 34 10.27 -4.36 -9.26
CA ALA A 34 11.05 -3.14 -9.22
C ALA A 34 11.46 -2.72 -10.64
N ARG A 35 11.33 -1.43 -10.95
CA ARG A 35 12.02 -0.86 -12.12
C ARG A 35 13.47 -0.59 -11.73
N PRO A 36 14.42 -0.76 -12.65
CA PRO A 36 15.77 -0.26 -12.44
C PRO A 36 15.72 1.22 -12.05
N LEU A 37 16.48 1.57 -11.01
CA LEU A 37 16.59 2.95 -10.57
C LEU A 37 17.35 3.75 -11.62
N THR A 38 16.92 4.98 -11.86
CA THR A 38 17.66 5.90 -12.73
C THR A 38 18.94 6.31 -12.02
N PRO A 39 20.14 6.11 -12.60
CA PRO A 39 21.38 6.57 -12.00
C PRO A 39 21.33 8.07 -11.68
N GLY A 40 21.78 8.45 -10.48
CA GLY A 40 21.74 9.85 -10.01
C GLY A 40 20.39 10.30 -9.42
N ALA A 41 19.32 9.51 -9.54
CA ALA A 41 18.06 9.78 -8.82
C ALA A 41 18.10 9.08 -7.46
N ALA A 42 17.90 9.83 -6.37
CA ALA A 42 17.81 9.26 -5.03
C ALA A 42 16.47 8.52 -4.87
N ALA A 43 16.50 7.19 -4.84
CA ALA A 43 15.47 6.37 -4.20
C ALA A 43 15.86 4.89 -4.15
N GLY A 44 15.86 4.28 -2.97
CA GLY A 44 15.76 2.83 -2.80
C GLY A 44 16.92 2.20 -2.02
N GLY A 45 16.58 1.25 -1.15
CA GLY A 45 17.53 0.37 -0.47
C GLY A 45 17.92 -0.84 -1.33
N CYS A 46 19.02 -1.49 -0.96
CA CYS A 46 19.54 -2.68 -1.65
C CYS A 46 18.93 -3.99 -1.11
N ALA A 47 19.24 -5.12 -1.76
CA ALA A 47 18.75 -6.42 -1.32
C ALA A 47 19.21 -6.78 0.12
N PHE A 48 20.45 -6.46 0.50
CA PHE A 48 20.94 -6.69 1.85
C PHE A 48 20.12 -5.91 2.89
N ASP A 49 19.87 -4.61 2.62
CA ASP A 49 19.04 -3.76 3.48
C ASP A 49 17.65 -4.38 3.69
N GLY A 50 17.04 -4.93 2.64
CA GLY A 50 15.77 -5.66 2.76
C GLY A 50 15.86 -6.91 3.62
N ALA A 51 16.86 -7.76 3.36
CA ALA A 51 17.02 -9.01 4.09
C ALA A 51 17.32 -8.80 5.58
N LYS A 52 18.19 -7.82 5.92
CA LYS A 52 18.49 -7.48 7.31
C LYS A 52 17.26 -6.96 8.02
N ILE A 53 16.53 -6.02 7.42
CA ILE A 53 15.31 -5.46 7.99
C ILE A 53 14.22 -6.49 8.20
N ALA A 54 14.07 -7.43 7.26
CA ALA A 54 13.04 -8.46 7.35
C ALA A 54 13.25 -9.40 8.54
N LEU A 55 14.50 -9.66 8.92
CA LEU A 55 14.86 -10.67 9.92
C LEU A 55 15.36 -10.08 11.24
N GLN A 56 15.84 -8.83 11.25
CA GLN A 56 16.35 -8.17 12.45
C GLN A 56 15.37 -8.17 13.64
N PRO A 57 14.04 -8.12 13.44
CA PRO A 57 13.11 -8.24 14.57
C PRO A 57 13.03 -9.62 15.23
N ILE A 58 13.83 -10.62 14.80
CA ILE A 58 14.03 -11.88 15.53
C ILE A 58 15.00 -11.62 16.68
N VAL A 59 14.45 -11.40 17.87
CA VAL A 59 15.09 -10.63 18.94
C VAL A 59 16.22 -11.36 19.67
N ASP A 60 16.23 -12.70 19.60
CA ASP A 60 17.13 -13.56 20.35
C ASP A 60 18.32 -14.10 19.54
N VAL A 61 18.34 -13.96 18.22
CA VAL A 61 19.46 -14.43 17.39
C VAL A 61 20.58 -13.39 17.29
N ALA A 62 21.78 -13.84 16.94
CA ALA A 62 22.87 -12.93 16.54
C ALA A 62 22.83 -12.70 15.02
N HIS A 63 22.75 -11.44 14.60
CA HIS A 63 22.79 -11.06 13.18
C HIS A 63 24.22 -10.65 12.79
N LEU A 64 24.98 -11.59 12.23
CA LEU A 64 26.36 -11.38 11.79
C LEU A 64 26.42 -10.95 10.33
N VAL A 65 26.88 -9.73 10.07
CA VAL A 65 27.05 -9.18 8.74
C VAL A 65 28.47 -9.42 8.25
N HIS A 66 28.63 -10.26 7.23
CA HIS A 66 29.92 -10.44 6.58
C HIS A 66 30.11 -9.31 5.55
N ALA A 67 30.85 -8.28 5.94
CA ALA A 67 31.06 -7.07 5.14
C ALA A 67 32.20 -6.21 5.68
N PRO A 68 32.67 -5.19 4.93
CA PRO A 68 33.27 -4.00 5.51
C PRO A 68 32.29 -3.27 6.45
N LEU A 69 32.79 -2.49 7.41
CA LEU A 69 32.01 -1.82 8.45
C LEU A 69 30.70 -1.15 7.97
N ALA A 70 30.73 -0.47 6.83
CA ALA A 70 29.66 0.45 6.41
C ALA A 70 28.26 -0.20 6.30
N CYS A 71 28.17 -1.48 5.95
CA CYS A 71 26.87 -2.15 5.81
C CYS A 71 26.16 -2.27 7.16
N GLU A 72 26.87 -2.72 8.19
CA GLU A 72 26.30 -2.80 9.55
C GLU A 72 26.27 -1.41 10.19
N GLY A 73 27.32 -0.61 10.08
CA GLY A 73 27.39 0.72 10.70
C GLY A 73 26.26 1.67 10.29
N ASN A 74 25.76 1.60 9.04
CA ASN A 74 24.60 2.37 8.60
C ASN A 74 23.25 1.65 8.80
N GLY A 75 23.27 0.32 8.91
CA GLY A 75 22.08 -0.53 9.07
C GLY A 75 21.72 -0.84 10.51
N TRP A 76 22.55 -0.44 11.47
CA TRP A 76 22.44 -0.81 12.87
C TRP A 76 21.18 -0.22 13.52
N ASP A 77 20.28 -1.10 13.97
CA ASP A 77 19.02 -0.82 14.68
C ASP A 77 18.19 0.35 14.11
N ASN A 78 18.15 0.49 12.78
CA ASN A 78 17.57 1.67 12.12
C ASN A 78 16.04 1.65 11.97
N GLN A 79 15.37 0.59 12.44
CA GLN A 79 13.92 0.40 12.29
C GLN A 79 13.10 0.75 13.53
N GLY A 80 13.68 0.69 14.73
CA GLY A 80 12.92 0.89 15.97
C GLY A 80 11.92 -0.23 16.27
N ALA A 81 12.25 -1.47 15.90
CA ALA A 81 11.47 -2.64 16.31
C ALA A 81 11.51 -2.79 17.84
N ALA A 82 10.37 -3.08 18.44
CA ALA A 82 10.24 -3.27 19.89
C ALA A 82 10.37 -4.76 20.26
N SER A 83 11.02 -5.04 21.40
CA SER A 83 11.25 -6.39 21.92
C SER A 83 10.75 -6.50 23.37
N SER A 84 10.09 -7.62 23.68
CA SER A 84 9.54 -7.91 25.01
C SER A 84 10.52 -8.65 25.93
N GLY A 85 11.77 -8.82 25.51
CA GLY A 85 12.80 -9.47 26.32
C GLY A 85 14.20 -9.24 25.75
N PHE A 86 14.70 -10.22 25.00
CA PHE A 86 16.05 -10.19 24.43
C PHE A 86 16.33 -8.93 23.62
N GLN A 87 17.53 -8.39 23.78
CA GLN A 87 17.99 -7.19 23.06
C GLN A 87 19.12 -7.52 22.08
N ARG A 88 19.44 -8.80 21.87
CA ARG A 88 20.62 -9.23 21.09
C ARG A 88 20.58 -8.75 19.65
N TYR A 89 19.39 -8.67 19.04
CA TYR A 89 19.22 -8.13 17.70
C TYR A 89 19.63 -6.66 17.52
N ARG A 90 19.74 -5.91 18.62
CA ARG A 90 20.27 -4.54 18.68
C ARG A 90 21.77 -4.49 18.84
N THR A 91 22.46 -5.61 18.99
CA THR A 91 23.93 -5.64 18.93
C THR A 91 24.36 -5.84 17.49
N GLY A 92 25.21 -4.94 16.99
CA GLY A 92 25.74 -5.02 15.63
C GLY A 92 26.95 -5.96 15.57
N PHE A 93 26.81 -7.09 14.89
CA PHE A 93 27.91 -8.02 14.65
C PHE A 93 28.37 -7.90 13.20
N THR A 94 29.66 -7.65 12.99
CA THR A 94 30.26 -7.59 11.66
C THR A 94 31.64 -8.21 11.66
N THR A 95 32.05 -8.77 10.52
CA THR A 95 33.43 -9.24 10.33
C THR A 95 34.41 -8.09 10.05
N ASP A 96 33.91 -6.88 9.79
CA ASP A 96 34.67 -5.69 9.41
C ASP A 96 35.82 -5.99 8.42
N MET A 97 35.45 -6.47 7.25
CA MET A 97 36.40 -6.91 6.23
C MET A 97 37.35 -5.78 5.83
N THR A 98 38.64 -6.03 5.97
CA THR A 98 39.73 -5.15 5.55
C THR A 98 40.17 -5.44 4.12
N GLU A 99 41.02 -4.58 3.54
CA GLU A 99 41.62 -4.81 2.22
C GLU A 99 42.36 -6.15 2.13
N ILE A 100 43.06 -6.54 3.21
CA ILE A 100 43.79 -7.82 3.27
C ILE A 100 42.82 -9.00 3.12
N ASP A 101 41.64 -8.91 3.73
CA ASP A 101 40.64 -9.99 3.67
C ASP A 101 40.07 -10.16 2.26
N ILE A 102 39.94 -9.04 1.53
CA ILE A 102 39.48 -9.00 0.14
C ILE A 102 40.54 -9.60 -0.79
N VAL A 103 41.80 -9.16 -0.66
CA VAL A 103 42.89 -9.55 -1.56
C VAL A 103 43.33 -11.00 -1.31
N MET A 104 43.49 -11.39 -0.05
CA MET A 104 44.02 -12.70 0.32
C MET A 104 42.95 -13.79 0.40
N SER A 105 41.69 -13.45 0.14
CA SER A 105 40.54 -14.38 0.21
C SER A 105 40.42 -15.09 1.57
N TYR A 106 40.77 -14.40 2.67
CA TYR A 106 40.61 -14.93 4.04
C TYR A 106 39.16 -14.84 4.57
N GLY A 107 38.22 -14.37 3.75
CA GLY A 107 36.81 -14.17 4.11
C GLY A 107 36.19 -15.36 4.84
N GLU A 108 36.40 -16.59 4.35
CA GLU A 108 35.82 -17.80 4.96
C GLU A 108 36.39 -18.13 6.34
N LYS A 109 37.72 -18.04 6.50
CA LYS A 109 38.39 -18.31 7.79
C LYS A 109 38.02 -17.25 8.82
N ASN A 110 38.01 -15.98 8.41
CA ASN A 110 37.60 -14.88 9.27
C ASN A 110 36.13 -14.99 9.66
N LEU A 111 35.25 -15.37 8.72
CA LEU A 111 33.85 -15.60 9.00
C LEU A 111 33.65 -16.74 9.99
N PHE A 112 34.32 -17.88 9.81
CA PHE A 112 34.25 -19.00 10.75
C PHE A 112 34.73 -18.60 12.15
N ARG A 113 35.83 -17.83 12.22
CA ARG A 113 36.34 -17.28 13.49
C ARG A 113 35.34 -16.33 14.15
N ALA A 114 34.73 -15.42 13.37
CA ALA A 114 33.74 -14.48 13.88
C ALA A 114 32.49 -15.19 14.41
N ILE A 115 32.01 -16.24 13.71
CA ILE A 115 30.89 -17.06 14.18
C ILE A 115 31.23 -17.70 15.53
N ARG A 116 32.44 -18.27 15.67
CA ARG A 116 32.89 -18.84 16.95
C ARG A 116 32.86 -17.78 18.06
N GLU A 117 33.45 -16.61 17.81
CA GLU A 117 33.54 -15.52 18.80
C GLU A 117 32.15 -15.04 19.24
N VAL A 118 31.22 -14.92 18.30
CA VAL A 118 29.81 -14.58 18.60
C VAL A 118 29.15 -15.67 19.44
N ILE A 119 29.33 -16.95 19.10
CA ILE A 119 28.74 -18.05 19.88
C ILE A 119 29.32 -18.11 21.30
N GLU A 120 30.64 -17.99 21.43
CA GLU A 120 31.33 -18.03 22.73
C GLU A 120 30.97 -16.84 23.63
N ALA A 121 30.77 -15.65 23.06
CA ALA A 121 30.46 -14.44 23.82
C ALA A 121 28.98 -14.29 24.15
N GLU A 122 28.09 -14.67 23.23
CA GLU A 122 26.65 -14.33 23.31
C GLU A 122 25.74 -15.52 23.59
N ASP A 123 26.20 -16.76 23.34
CA ASP A 123 25.41 -18.00 23.42
C ASP A 123 23.99 -17.86 22.79
N PRO A 124 23.88 -17.48 21.51
CA PRO A 124 22.58 -17.29 20.87
C PRO A 124 21.98 -18.64 20.44
N PRO A 125 20.63 -18.76 20.37
CA PRO A 125 19.97 -19.96 19.85
C PRO A 125 20.24 -20.20 18.36
N ALA A 126 20.63 -19.18 17.60
CA ALA A 126 21.10 -19.26 16.22
C ALA A 126 21.91 -18.01 15.84
N VAL A 127 22.76 -18.15 14.81
CA VAL A 127 23.51 -17.05 14.19
C VAL A 127 23.05 -16.89 12.74
N PHE A 128 22.56 -15.73 12.36
CA PHE A 128 22.18 -15.42 10.98
C PHE A 128 23.33 -14.69 10.31
N VAL A 129 23.83 -15.24 9.20
CA VAL A 129 25.04 -14.78 8.53
C VAL A 129 24.67 -14.14 7.19
N TYR A 130 24.85 -12.83 7.07
CA TYR A 130 24.47 -12.07 5.87
C TYR A 130 25.67 -11.88 4.94
N SER A 131 25.53 -12.29 3.67
CA SER A 131 26.49 -11.94 2.62
C SER A 131 26.12 -10.60 1.97
N THR A 132 27.09 -9.69 1.91
CA THR A 132 26.99 -8.37 1.26
C THR A 132 27.71 -8.35 -0.09
N CYS A 133 27.85 -7.17 -0.72
CA CYS A 133 28.40 -7.05 -2.07
C CYS A 133 29.82 -7.63 -2.21
N VAL A 134 30.72 -7.26 -1.29
CA VAL A 134 32.15 -7.62 -1.37
C VAL A 134 32.39 -9.12 -1.23
N PRO A 135 31.93 -9.81 -0.16
CA PRO A 135 32.17 -11.25 -0.02
C PRO A 135 31.51 -12.06 -1.15
N ALA A 136 30.36 -11.63 -1.67
CA ALA A 136 29.73 -12.29 -2.81
C ALA A 136 30.55 -12.13 -4.11
N LEU A 137 31.17 -10.96 -4.34
CA LEU A 137 31.98 -10.70 -5.54
C LEU A 137 33.30 -11.49 -5.55
N ILE A 138 33.94 -11.63 -4.39
CA ILE A 138 35.17 -12.43 -4.27
C ILE A 138 34.89 -13.94 -4.13
N GLY A 139 33.61 -14.34 -4.06
CA GLY A 139 33.20 -15.74 -4.10
C GLY A 139 33.27 -16.49 -2.78
N VAL A 140 33.14 -15.81 -1.63
CA VAL A 140 33.09 -16.46 -0.30
C VAL A 140 31.93 -17.44 -0.22
N ASP A 141 32.20 -18.69 0.13
CA ASP A 141 31.15 -19.70 0.30
C ASP A 141 30.53 -19.68 1.70
N ILE A 142 29.59 -18.75 1.94
CA ILE A 142 28.95 -18.64 3.26
C ILE A 142 28.12 -19.88 3.62
N ASP A 143 27.59 -20.61 2.65
CA ASP A 143 26.78 -21.81 2.88
C ASP A 143 27.65 -22.93 3.45
N ALA A 144 28.82 -23.15 2.85
CA ALA A 144 29.81 -24.12 3.34
C ALA A 144 30.31 -23.74 4.75
N VAL A 145 30.62 -22.46 4.99
CA VAL A 145 31.09 -21.97 6.30
C VAL A 145 30.01 -22.13 7.36
N CYS A 146 28.76 -21.75 7.09
CA CYS A 146 27.64 -21.90 8.02
C CYS A 146 27.37 -23.36 8.35
N LYS A 147 27.43 -24.26 7.35
CA LYS A 147 27.30 -25.70 7.56
C LYS A 147 28.41 -26.25 8.46
N ALA A 148 29.66 -25.87 8.20
CA ALA A 148 30.80 -26.29 9.00
C ALA A 148 30.73 -25.76 10.44
N ALA A 149 30.34 -24.50 10.63
CA ALA A 149 30.19 -23.88 11.94
C ALA A 149 29.06 -24.54 12.74
N THR A 150 27.91 -24.80 12.11
CA THR A 150 26.79 -25.52 12.74
C THR A 150 27.22 -26.90 13.22
N ALA A 151 27.94 -27.66 12.39
CA ALA A 151 28.45 -28.97 12.77
C ALA A 151 29.49 -28.92 13.91
N ARG A 152 30.29 -27.85 13.97
CA ARG A 152 31.38 -27.71 14.97
C ARG A 152 30.88 -27.24 16.33
N PHE A 153 29.92 -26.32 16.37
CA PHE A 153 29.47 -25.62 17.57
C PHE A 153 28.09 -26.04 18.06
N GLY A 154 27.33 -26.81 17.27
CA GLY A 154 25.97 -27.25 17.61
C GLY A 154 24.91 -26.13 17.57
N THR A 155 25.32 -24.89 17.31
CA THR A 155 24.43 -23.74 17.16
C THR A 155 24.07 -23.55 15.68
N PRO A 156 22.78 -23.48 15.30
CA PRO A 156 22.36 -23.23 13.92
C PRO A 156 22.95 -21.93 13.36
N CYS A 157 23.76 -22.04 12.31
CA CYS A 157 24.29 -20.91 11.56
C CYS A 157 23.57 -20.85 10.21
N ILE A 158 22.80 -19.78 9.96
CA ILE A 158 21.87 -19.67 8.84
C ILE A 158 22.44 -18.72 7.77
N PRO A 159 22.75 -19.19 6.56
CA PRO A 159 23.25 -18.33 5.48
C PRO A 159 22.11 -17.51 4.87
N VAL A 160 22.28 -16.18 4.83
CA VAL A 160 21.35 -15.23 4.21
C VAL A 160 22.07 -14.57 3.03
N ASN A 161 21.92 -15.19 1.86
CA ASN A 161 22.51 -14.72 0.60
C ASN A 161 21.67 -13.59 -0.04
N ALA A 162 21.97 -12.34 0.30
CA ALA A 162 21.29 -11.17 -0.26
C ALA A 162 22.26 -10.01 -0.60
N PRO A 163 23.29 -10.22 -1.44
CA PRO A 163 24.26 -9.17 -1.76
C PRO A 163 23.57 -7.96 -2.41
N GLY A 164 23.93 -6.75 -1.99
CA GLY A 164 23.17 -5.54 -2.32
C GLY A 164 22.96 -5.27 -3.82
N TYR A 165 23.89 -5.68 -4.67
CA TYR A 165 23.82 -5.45 -6.13
C TYR A 165 22.77 -6.31 -6.85
N VAL A 166 22.20 -7.34 -6.22
CA VAL A 166 21.28 -8.26 -6.90
C VAL A 166 19.88 -7.69 -7.09
N GLY A 167 19.53 -6.63 -6.36
CA GLY A 167 18.29 -5.92 -6.61
C GLY A 167 17.82 -5.04 -5.44
N SER A 168 16.51 -4.77 -5.47
CA SER A 168 15.85 -3.87 -4.52
C SER A 168 15.66 -4.49 -3.13
N LYS A 169 15.39 -3.65 -2.13
CA LYS A 169 14.92 -4.02 -0.80
C LYS A 169 13.82 -5.10 -0.79
N ASN A 170 12.85 -5.02 -1.70
CA ASN A 170 11.78 -6.03 -1.79
C ASN A 170 12.30 -7.43 -2.17
N LEU A 171 13.29 -7.50 -3.07
CA LEU A 171 13.94 -8.78 -3.38
C LEU A 171 14.69 -9.32 -2.16
N GLY A 172 15.33 -8.43 -1.40
CA GLY A 172 15.94 -8.75 -0.10
C GLY A 172 15.00 -9.45 0.87
N ASN A 173 13.80 -8.90 1.05
CA ASN A 173 12.77 -9.50 1.90
C ASN A 173 12.43 -10.93 1.45
N LYS A 174 12.23 -11.14 0.15
CA LYS A 174 11.93 -12.47 -0.40
C LYS A 174 13.05 -13.46 -0.14
N LEU A 175 14.31 -13.07 -0.39
CA LEU A 175 15.48 -13.91 -0.16
C LEU A 175 15.66 -14.27 1.32
N ALA A 176 15.40 -13.33 2.22
CA ALA A 176 15.34 -13.59 3.66
C ALA A 176 14.24 -14.60 4.02
N GLY A 177 13.03 -14.44 3.47
CA GLY A 177 11.95 -15.40 3.65
C GLY A 177 12.31 -16.81 3.16
N GLU A 178 12.96 -16.91 2.00
CA GLU A 178 13.47 -18.19 1.50
C GLU A 178 14.53 -18.81 2.42
N ALA A 179 15.43 -18.00 2.99
CA ALA A 179 16.42 -18.51 3.95
C ALA A 179 15.74 -19.11 5.19
N MET A 180 14.64 -18.50 5.66
CA MET A 180 13.86 -19.07 6.77
C MET A 180 13.14 -20.36 6.37
N LEU A 181 12.55 -20.42 5.17
CA LEU A 181 11.89 -21.65 4.66
C LEU A 181 12.86 -22.82 4.47
N ASP A 182 14.09 -22.55 4.04
CA ASP A 182 15.04 -23.61 3.66
C ASP A 182 15.85 -24.12 4.85
N HIS A 183 16.08 -23.27 5.87
CA HIS A 183 17.00 -23.59 6.97
C HIS A 183 16.38 -23.56 8.36
N VAL A 184 15.20 -22.96 8.56
CA VAL A 184 14.65 -22.70 9.89
C VAL A 184 13.26 -23.31 10.09
N ILE A 185 12.29 -22.95 9.25
CA ILE A 185 10.90 -23.40 9.40
C ILE A 185 10.82 -24.92 9.18
N GLY A 186 10.22 -25.65 10.12
CA GLY A 186 10.14 -27.12 10.06
C GLY A 186 11.19 -27.84 10.91
N THR A 187 12.10 -27.11 11.56
CA THR A 187 13.23 -27.73 12.29
C THR A 187 12.95 -28.00 13.77
N VAL A 188 11.93 -27.39 14.36
CA VAL A 188 11.60 -27.53 15.79
C VAL A 188 10.13 -27.81 15.98
N GLU A 189 9.82 -28.90 16.68
CA GLU A 189 8.46 -29.22 17.09
C GLU A 189 8.06 -28.44 18.36
N PRO A 190 6.86 -27.82 18.40
CA PRO A 190 6.36 -27.15 19.59
C PRO A 190 6.01 -28.19 20.67
N ALA A 191 6.27 -27.83 21.94
CA ALA A 191 5.95 -28.70 23.07
C ALA A 191 4.44 -28.91 23.26
N GLU A 192 3.65 -27.88 22.95
CA GLU A 192 2.20 -27.89 23.09
C GLU A 192 1.56 -27.23 21.87
N LEU A 193 0.47 -27.81 21.39
CA LEU A 193 -0.36 -27.26 20.31
C LEU A 193 -1.76 -26.95 20.82
N THR A 194 -2.31 -25.84 20.34
CA THR A 194 -3.71 -25.48 20.58
C THR A 194 -4.48 -25.45 19.25
N PRO A 195 -5.82 -25.60 19.29
CA PRO A 195 -6.65 -25.40 18.11
C PRO A 195 -6.61 -23.97 17.55
N TYR A 196 -6.05 -23.01 18.28
CA TYR A 196 -6.09 -21.57 17.97
C TYR A 196 -4.69 -21.00 17.69
N ASP A 197 -3.75 -21.86 17.30
CA ASP A 197 -2.38 -21.48 16.97
C ASP A 197 -2.31 -20.86 15.57
N ILE A 198 -1.79 -19.64 15.47
CA ILE A 198 -1.64 -18.90 14.21
C ILE A 198 -0.19 -18.51 13.94
N ASN A 199 0.11 -18.21 12.67
CA ASN A 199 1.32 -17.49 12.27
C ASN A 199 0.99 -16.06 11.85
N ILE A 200 1.90 -15.13 12.11
CA ILE A 200 1.91 -13.79 11.54
C ILE A 200 3.19 -13.60 10.73
N VAL A 201 3.04 -13.20 9.46
CA VAL A 201 4.15 -12.98 8.52
C VAL A 201 4.10 -11.56 7.99
N GLY A 202 5.23 -10.86 7.98
CA GLY A 202 5.35 -9.50 7.43
C GLY A 202 5.04 -8.38 8.41
N ASP A 203 4.87 -8.69 9.70
CA ASP A 203 4.89 -7.72 10.80
C ASP A 203 6.32 -7.64 11.38
N TYR A 204 6.74 -6.46 11.83
CA TYR A 204 8.07 -6.18 12.38
C TYR A 204 8.03 -5.59 13.80
N ASN A 205 6.85 -5.48 14.42
CA ASN A 205 6.60 -4.89 15.72
C ASN A 205 7.23 -3.49 15.88
N LEU A 206 7.11 -2.66 14.86
CA LEU A 206 7.64 -1.29 14.91
C LEU A 206 6.90 -0.54 16.01
N SER A 207 7.64 0.08 16.94
CA SER A 207 7.05 0.79 18.09
C SER A 207 6.04 -0.04 18.92
N GLY A 208 6.08 -1.37 18.87
CA GLY A 208 5.16 -2.23 19.63
C GLY A 208 3.78 -2.43 19.00
N GLU A 209 3.61 -2.19 17.69
CA GLU A 209 2.32 -2.34 16.99
C GLU A 209 1.65 -3.71 17.21
N LEU A 210 2.40 -4.82 17.13
CA LEU A 210 1.86 -6.16 17.35
C LEU A 210 1.37 -6.34 18.80
N TRP A 211 1.99 -5.68 19.77
CA TRP A 211 1.58 -5.78 21.17
C TRP A 211 0.22 -5.16 21.44
N GLN A 212 -0.20 -4.18 20.64
CA GLN A 212 -1.55 -3.60 20.74
C GLN A 212 -2.63 -4.61 20.35
N LEU A 213 -2.29 -5.63 19.55
CA LEU A 213 -3.23 -6.65 19.10
C LEU A 213 -3.30 -7.86 20.03
N LYS A 214 -2.22 -8.13 20.79
CA LYS A 214 -2.16 -9.28 21.71
C LYS A 214 -3.37 -9.35 22.66
N PRO A 215 -3.83 -8.25 23.31
CA PRO A 215 -5.01 -8.31 24.18
C PRO A 215 -6.30 -8.75 23.46
N LEU A 216 -6.45 -8.41 22.18
CA LEU A 216 -7.60 -8.86 21.37
C LEU A 216 -7.50 -10.35 21.07
N LEU A 217 -6.31 -10.82 20.68
CA LEU A 217 -6.06 -12.24 20.41
C LEU A 217 -6.21 -13.09 21.69
N ASP A 218 -5.73 -12.60 22.84
CA ASP A 218 -5.83 -13.30 24.12
C ASP A 218 -7.29 -13.47 24.57
N ARG A 219 -8.14 -12.44 24.40
CA ARG A 219 -9.60 -12.53 24.68
C ARG A 219 -10.33 -13.53 23.79
N LEU A 220 -9.78 -13.73 22.59
CA LEU A 220 -10.22 -14.71 21.61
C LEU A 220 -9.62 -16.11 21.86
N GLY A 221 -8.63 -16.23 22.74
CA GLY A 221 -7.88 -17.46 22.98
C GLY A 221 -6.92 -17.84 21.84
N ILE A 222 -6.63 -16.91 20.94
CA ILE A 222 -5.73 -17.10 19.81
C ILE A 222 -4.29 -16.94 20.28
N ARG A 223 -3.45 -17.93 19.95
CA ARG A 223 -2.03 -17.91 20.29
C ARG A 223 -1.19 -17.70 19.04
N ILE A 224 -0.31 -16.70 19.06
CA ILE A 224 0.72 -16.54 18.01
C ILE A 224 1.79 -17.60 18.24
N LEU A 225 1.72 -18.70 17.49
CA LEU A 225 2.73 -19.76 17.51
C LEU A 225 4.00 -19.25 16.82
N GLY A 226 3.87 -18.79 15.58
CA GLY A 226 4.99 -18.32 14.78
C GLY A 226 4.86 -16.85 14.37
N SER A 227 5.99 -16.15 14.36
CA SER A 227 6.07 -14.76 13.91
C SER A 227 7.30 -14.59 13.02
N LEU A 228 7.11 -14.04 11.83
CA LEU A 228 8.18 -13.64 10.91
C LEU A 228 7.98 -12.16 10.55
N ALA A 229 8.51 -11.20 11.30
CA ALA A 229 9.53 -11.33 12.36
C ALA A 229 9.20 -10.60 13.67
N ALA A 230 8.03 -9.97 13.78
CA ALA A 230 7.62 -9.16 14.92
C ALA A 230 7.85 -9.81 16.30
N ASP A 231 8.77 -9.23 17.10
CA ASP A 231 9.12 -9.69 18.46
C ASP A 231 9.33 -11.22 18.53
N ALA A 232 9.89 -11.77 17.45
CA ALA A 232 9.98 -13.21 17.24
C ALA A 232 11.22 -13.79 17.89
N ARG A 233 11.12 -15.05 18.31
CA ARG A 233 12.27 -15.85 18.75
C ARG A 233 12.60 -16.89 17.69
N TYR A 234 13.85 -17.32 17.61
CA TYR A 234 14.29 -18.34 16.66
C TYR A 234 13.36 -19.56 16.65
N ARG A 235 13.02 -20.07 17.84
CA ARG A 235 12.13 -21.22 17.99
C ARG A 235 10.72 -20.97 17.45
N GLN A 236 10.19 -19.75 17.56
CA GLN A 236 8.88 -19.40 17.00
C GLN A 236 8.89 -19.45 15.49
N VAL A 237 9.96 -18.98 14.85
CA VAL A 237 10.13 -19.13 13.39
C VAL A 237 10.25 -20.61 13.02
N ALA A 238 11.05 -21.37 13.77
CA ALA A 238 11.30 -22.78 13.49
C ALA A 238 10.06 -23.68 13.58
N MET A 239 9.08 -23.32 14.43
CA MET A 239 7.85 -24.08 14.64
C MET A 239 6.64 -23.59 13.82
N MET A 240 6.83 -22.63 12.91
CA MET A 240 5.75 -22.06 12.08
C MET A 240 4.96 -23.11 11.29
N HIS A 241 5.55 -24.26 10.95
CA HIS A 241 4.91 -25.33 10.19
C HIS A 241 3.77 -26.05 10.94
N ARG A 242 3.54 -25.73 12.22
CA ARG A 242 2.50 -26.37 13.05
C ARG A 242 1.26 -25.51 13.34
N ALA A 243 1.24 -24.27 12.88
CA ALA A 243 0.07 -23.40 13.06
C ALA A 243 -1.14 -23.89 12.24
N LYS A 244 -2.32 -23.34 12.52
CA LYS A 244 -3.58 -23.60 11.79
C LYS A 244 -3.79 -22.67 10.61
N VAL A 245 -3.39 -21.41 10.75
CA VAL A 245 -3.58 -20.37 9.74
C VAL A 245 -2.37 -19.45 9.74
N THR A 246 -1.95 -19.01 8.56
CA THR A 246 -0.93 -17.97 8.40
C THR A 246 -1.57 -16.66 7.92
N MET A 247 -1.52 -15.62 8.75
CA MET A 247 -1.87 -14.28 8.31
C MET A 247 -0.63 -13.58 7.77
N MET A 248 -0.73 -13.03 6.57
CA MET A 248 0.25 -12.09 6.06
C MET A 248 -0.20 -10.66 6.27
N LEU A 249 0.57 -9.89 7.06
CA LEU A 249 0.32 -8.49 7.27
C LEU A 249 0.87 -7.65 6.11
N CYS A 250 -0.04 -7.05 5.34
CA CYS A 250 0.16 -5.97 4.36
C CYS A 250 1.35 -6.05 3.38
N SER A 251 2.13 -7.12 3.33
CA SER A 251 3.38 -7.16 2.58
C SER A 251 3.39 -8.33 1.61
N LYS A 252 3.19 -8.02 0.32
CA LYS A 252 3.48 -8.95 -0.78
C LYS A 252 4.97 -9.30 -0.90
N ALA A 253 5.83 -8.75 -0.04
CA ALA A 253 7.25 -9.06 -0.03
C ALA A 253 7.58 -10.42 0.59
N LEU A 254 6.68 -11.00 1.40
CA LEU A 254 6.85 -12.33 2.00
C LEU A 254 5.76 -13.32 1.55
N ILE A 255 5.04 -13.02 0.47
CA ILE A 255 4.01 -13.92 -0.09
C ILE A 255 4.55 -15.29 -0.48
N ASN A 256 5.82 -15.35 -0.86
CA ASN A 256 6.51 -16.61 -1.12
C ASN A 256 6.57 -17.50 0.13
N VAL A 257 6.71 -16.91 1.33
CA VAL A 257 6.69 -17.66 2.59
C VAL A 257 5.31 -18.24 2.84
N ALA A 258 4.26 -17.42 2.79
CA ALA A 258 2.90 -17.91 3.05
C ALA A 258 2.44 -18.96 2.04
N ARG A 259 2.68 -18.74 0.74
CA ARG A 259 2.38 -19.73 -0.31
C ARG A 259 3.14 -21.04 -0.08
N LYS A 260 4.45 -20.98 0.20
CA LYS A 260 5.24 -22.21 0.41
C LYS A 260 4.89 -22.92 1.72
N LEU A 261 4.39 -22.22 2.73
CA LEU A 261 3.80 -22.85 3.93
C LEU A 261 2.53 -23.63 3.58
N GLU A 262 1.67 -23.07 2.72
CA GLU A 262 0.49 -23.77 2.20
C GLU A 262 0.90 -25.00 1.38
N GLU A 263 1.83 -24.87 0.44
CA GLU A 263 2.27 -25.95 -0.44
C GLU A 263 2.99 -27.09 0.31
N ARG A 264 3.87 -26.76 1.27
CA ARG A 264 4.72 -27.75 1.96
C ARG A 264 4.01 -28.39 3.16
N TYR A 265 3.13 -27.65 3.83
CA TYR A 265 2.57 -28.05 5.12
C TYR A 265 1.03 -27.99 5.17
N GLY A 266 0.36 -27.51 4.13
CA GLY A 266 -1.10 -27.42 4.08
C GLY A 266 -1.69 -26.29 4.94
N LEU A 267 -0.88 -25.30 5.33
CA LEU A 267 -1.34 -24.17 6.14
C LEU A 267 -2.04 -23.12 5.27
N PRO A 268 -3.37 -22.94 5.38
CA PRO A 268 -4.05 -21.89 4.64
C PRO A 268 -3.55 -20.51 5.08
N TYR A 269 -3.51 -19.59 4.12
CA TYR A 269 -3.10 -18.21 4.39
C TYR A 269 -4.06 -17.18 3.80
N PHE A 270 -4.01 -15.96 4.34
CA PHE A 270 -4.72 -14.82 3.78
C PHE A 270 -3.90 -13.53 3.96
N GLU A 271 -4.17 -12.54 3.11
CA GLU A 271 -3.64 -11.19 3.27
C GLU A 271 -4.59 -10.39 4.17
N GLY A 272 -4.07 -9.75 5.22
CA GLY A 272 -4.84 -8.89 6.09
C GLY A 272 -4.05 -7.66 6.57
N SER A 273 -4.72 -6.83 7.36
CA SER A 273 -4.24 -5.54 7.84
C SER A 273 -4.73 -5.31 9.26
N PHE A 274 -3.86 -4.79 10.12
CA PHE A 274 -4.23 -4.33 11.47
C PHE A 274 -4.24 -2.80 11.58
N TYR A 275 -4.24 -2.12 10.43
CA TYR A 275 -4.25 -0.66 10.35
C TYR A 275 -5.65 -0.16 10.01
N GLY A 276 -6.35 0.32 11.03
CA GLY A 276 -7.75 0.75 10.92
C GLY A 276 -8.70 -0.25 11.55
N ILE A 277 -9.87 0.25 11.91
CA ILE A 277 -10.91 -0.49 12.63
C ILE A 277 -11.42 -1.63 11.74
N SER A 278 -11.87 -1.29 10.53
CA SER A 278 -12.55 -2.21 9.61
C SER A 278 -11.60 -3.30 9.11
N ASP A 279 -10.37 -2.91 8.77
CA ASP A 279 -9.30 -3.82 8.33
C ASP A 279 -8.94 -4.83 9.44
N THR A 280 -8.83 -4.36 10.68
CA THR A 280 -8.56 -5.23 11.84
C THR A 280 -9.72 -6.20 12.05
N SER A 281 -10.96 -5.72 12.04
CA SER A 281 -12.16 -6.54 12.17
C SER A 281 -12.24 -7.61 11.08
N ASP A 282 -11.98 -7.24 9.82
CA ASP A 282 -12.02 -8.17 8.69
C ASP A 282 -10.89 -9.19 8.75
N SER A 283 -9.71 -8.81 9.25
CA SER A 283 -8.61 -9.74 9.49
C SER A 283 -8.96 -10.75 10.57
N LEU A 284 -9.54 -10.32 11.69
CA LEU A 284 -10.03 -11.23 12.74
C LEU A 284 -11.09 -12.19 12.21
N ARG A 285 -12.07 -11.69 11.43
CA ARG A 285 -13.09 -12.53 10.78
C ARG A 285 -12.49 -13.57 9.85
N GLN A 286 -11.52 -13.17 9.03
CA GLN A 286 -10.85 -14.09 8.09
C GLN A 286 -10.05 -15.17 8.83
N MET A 287 -9.32 -14.81 9.89
CA MET A 287 -8.63 -15.77 10.75
C MET A 287 -9.60 -16.84 11.25
N TRP A 288 -10.73 -16.42 11.81
CA TRP A 288 -11.71 -17.35 12.36
C TRP A 288 -12.37 -18.22 11.30
N ARG A 289 -12.76 -17.66 10.14
CA ARG A 289 -13.33 -18.45 9.04
C ARG A 289 -12.38 -19.56 8.59
N LEU A 290 -11.08 -19.28 8.52
CA LEU A 290 -10.06 -20.27 8.16
C LEU A 290 -9.79 -21.26 9.31
N MET A 291 -9.79 -20.83 10.57
CA MET A 291 -9.65 -21.77 11.68
C MET A 291 -10.84 -22.73 11.76
N VAL A 292 -12.07 -22.26 11.52
CA VAL A 292 -13.28 -23.10 11.47
C VAL A 292 -13.21 -24.09 10.29
N SER A 293 -12.73 -23.67 9.12
CA SER A 293 -12.54 -24.61 8.00
C SER A 293 -11.48 -25.69 8.27
N GLN A 294 -10.58 -25.45 9.22
CA GLN A 294 -9.59 -26.41 9.73
C GLN A 294 -10.12 -27.30 10.88
N GLY A 295 -11.42 -27.25 11.18
CA GLY A 295 -12.08 -28.12 12.16
C GLY A 295 -12.18 -27.56 13.59
N THR A 296 -12.07 -26.23 13.73
CA THR A 296 -12.24 -25.53 15.02
C THR A 296 -13.73 -25.29 15.32
N ASP A 297 -14.10 -25.19 16.61
CA ASP A 297 -15.50 -25.00 17.06
C ASP A 297 -16.16 -23.75 16.43
N PRO A 298 -17.26 -23.91 15.66
CA PRO A 298 -17.99 -22.80 15.06
C PRO A 298 -18.58 -21.80 16.05
N ALA A 299 -18.85 -22.21 17.30
CA ALA A 299 -19.44 -21.35 18.34
C ALA A 299 -18.55 -20.12 18.69
N LEU A 300 -17.29 -20.14 18.27
CA LEU A 300 -16.34 -19.06 18.49
C LEU A 300 -16.52 -17.88 17.52
N LEU A 301 -17.23 -18.07 16.41
CA LEU A 301 -17.56 -16.97 15.49
C LEU A 301 -18.44 -15.91 16.18
N ASP A 302 -19.45 -16.34 16.95
CA ASP A 302 -20.33 -15.43 17.68
C ASP A 302 -19.58 -14.65 18.77
N ARG A 303 -18.60 -15.31 19.43
CA ARG A 303 -17.70 -14.64 20.37
C ARG A 303 -16.82 -13.61 19.67
N CYS A 304 -16.30 -13.93 18.49
CA CYS A 304 -15.50 -13.00 17.70
C CYS A 304 -16.32 -11.78 17.27
N GLU A 305 -17.52 -11.97 16.71
CA GLU A 305 -18.38 -10.86 16.30
C GLU A 305 -18.83 -10.00 17.48
N SER A 306 -19.12 -10.62 18.63
CA SER A 306 -19.46 -9.89 19.86
C SER A 306 -18.28 -9.02 20.35
N LEU A 307 -17.06 -9.56 20.30
CA LEU A 307 -15.85 -8.80 20.63
C LEU A 307 -15.65 -7.64 19.65
N ILE A 308 -15.69 -7.93 18.35
CA ILE A 308 -15.51 -6.92 17.30
C ILE A 308 -16.52 -5.79 17.47
N ALA A 309 -17.82 -6.10 17.63
CA ALA A 309 -18.85 -5.08 17.80
C ALA A 309 -18.61 -4.17 19.02
N GLY A 310 -18.17 -4.76 20.14
CA GLY A 310 -17.82 -4.01 21.35
C GLY A 310 -16.63 -3.08 21.17
N GLU A 311 -15.53 -3.61 20.62
CA GLU A 311 -14.30 -2.84 20.40
C GLU A 311 -14.48 -1.76 19.32
N GLU A 312 -15.20 -2.05 18.23
CA GLU A 312 -15.52 -1.06 17.19
C GLU A 312 -16.34 0.10 17.76
N ALA A 313 -17.34 -0.18 18.59
CA ALA A 313 -18.16 0.86 19.21
C ALA A 313 -17.34 1.75 20.14
N ALA A 314 -16.48 1.14 20.98
CA ALA A 314 -15.60 1.85 21.90
C ALA A 314 -14.60 2.75 21.15
N ILE A 315 -13.86 2.19 20.19
CA ILE A 315 -12.83 2.94 19.47
C ILE A 315 -13.43 4.03 18.57
N ARG A 316 -14.62 3.82 17.98
CA ARG A 316 -15.31 4.87 17.23
C ARG A 316 -15.73 6.03 18.12
N ALA A 317 -16.20 5.75 19.34
CA ALA A 317 -16.52 6.79 20.31
C ALA A 317 -15.27 7.58 20.73
N ASP A 318 -14.16 6.88 20.98
CA ASP A 318 -12.88 7.49 21.36
C ASP A 318 -12.25 8.33 20.23
N LEU A 319 -12.43 7.91 18.98
CA LEU A 319 -11.88 8.61 17.81
C LEU A 319 -12.75 9.79 17.34
N GLU A 320 -14.01 9.87 17.73
CA GLU A 320 -14.95 10.92 17.30
C GLU A 320 -14.43 12.35 17.53
N PRO A 321 -13.84 12.71 18.69
CA PRO A 321 -13.25 14.04 18.90
C PRO A 321 -12.11 14.36 17.92
N PHE A 322 -11.32 13.36 17.54
CA PHE A 322 -10.22 13.53 16.59
C PHE A 322 -10.72 13.64 15.16
N ARG A 323 -11.69 12.79 14.78
CA ARG A 323 -12.35 12.79 13.47
C ARG A 323 -12.88 14.19 13.13
N ARG A 324 -13.60 14.84 14.03
CA ARG A 324 -14.15 16.20 13.82
C ARG A 324 -13.08 17.25 13.47
N ARG A 325 -11.83 17.05 13.88
CA ARG A 325 -10.72 17.98 13.62
C ARG A 325 -10.08 17.77 12.26
N VAL A 326 -10.16 16.55 11.72
CA VAL A 326 -9.42 16.11 10.53
C VAL A 326 -10.30 15.71 9.35
N GLU A 327 -11.61 15.62 9.54
CA GLU A 327 -12.56 15.30 8.49
C GLU A 327 -12.42 16.28 7.30
N GLY A 328 -12.41 15.73 6.08
CA GLY A 328 -12.21 16.47 4.84
C GLY A 328 -10.78 16.90 4.55
N ARG A 329 -9.82 16.70 5.47
CA ARG A 329 -8.40 16.99 5.22
C ARG A 329 -7.83 16.00 4.19
N LYS A 330 -6.90 16.49 3.38
CA LYS A 330 -6.21 15.69 2.35
C LYS A 330 -4.85 15.24 2.89
N VAL A 331 -4.54 13.96 2.71
CA VAL A 331 -3.26 13.37 3.15
C VAL A 331 -2.48 12.85 1.97
N LEU A 332 -1.18 13.15 1.95
CA LEU A 332 -0.20 12.56 1.03
C LEU A 332 0.63 11.53 1.78
N LEU A 333 0.48 10.26 1.42
CA LEU A 333 1.31 9.18 1.96
C LEU A 333 2.51 8.93 1.06
N TYR A 334 3.72 9.23 1.52
CA TYR A 334 4.97 8.87 0.86
C TYR A 334 5.83 8.05 1.81
N SER A 335 5.61 6.73 1.80
CA SER A 335 6.37 5.76 2.59
C SER A 335 6.84 4.59 1.71
N GLY A 336 7.49 3.60 2.33
CA GLY A 336 7.84 2.34 1.68
C GLY A 336 6.63 1.49 1.26
N GLY A 337 6.90 0.42 0.52
CA GLY A 337 5.91 -0.30 -0.29
C GLY A 337 4.57 -0.65 0.37
N HIS A 338 4.56 -1.24 1.57
CA HIS A 338 3.33 -1.75 2.20
C HIS A 338 2.59 -0.69 3.03
N GLN A 339 3.31 0.06 3.88
CA GLN A 339 2.71 1.05 4.79
C GLN A 339 1.86 2.11 4.08
N SER A 340 2.20 2.45 2.82
CA SER A 340 1.43 3.43 2.03
C SER A 340 -0.01 2.99 1.75
N TRP A 341 -0.30 1.68 1.78
CA TRP A 341 -1.64 1.14 1.54
C TRP A 341 -2.34 0.76 2.84
N SER A 342 -1.60 0.19 3.80
CA SER A 342 -2.14 -0.29 5.06
C SER A 342 -2.87 0.80 5.85
N VAL A 343 -2.28 1.99 5.93
CA VAL A 343 -2.84 3.10 6.71
C VAL A 343 -3.99 3.83 6.01
N VAL A 344 -4.33 3.46 4.76
CA VAL A 344 -5.38 4.13 3.99
C VAL A 344 -6.74 3.95 4.66
N ALA A 345 -7.06 2.74 5.12
CA ALA A 345 -8.33 2.45 5.79
C ALA A 345 -8.48 3.29 7.06
N ALA A 346 -7.47 3.29 7.93
CA ALA A 346 -7.44 4.11 9.15
C ALA A 346 -7.68 5.61 8.88
N LEU A 347 -7.04 6.16 7.83
CA LEU A 347 -7.23 7.57 7.47
C LEU A 347 -8.63 7.86 6.90
N GLN A 348 -9.20 6.92 6.13
CA GLN A 348 -10.55 7.05 5.59
C GLN A 348 -11.61 6.99 6.71
N GLU A 349 -11.40 6.18 7.75
CA GLU A 349 -12.28 6.10 8.92
C GLU A 349 -12.32 7.41 9.71
N LEU A 350 -11.22 8.15 9.73
CA LEU A 350 -11.14 9.52 10.26
C LEU A 350 -11.72 10.59 9.31
N GLY A 351 -12.34 10.18 8.20
CA GLY A 351 -12.95 11.10 7.24
C GLY A 351 -11.93 11.88 6.40
N MET A 352 -10.67 11.42 6.34
CA MET A 352 -9.64 12.07 5.54
C MET A 352 -9.67 11.55 4.10
N ALA A 353 -9.46 12.47 3.14
CA ALA A 353 -9.33 12.11 1.74
C ALA A 353 -7.88 11.65 1.47
N VAL A 354 -7.70 10.33 1.31
CA VAL A 354 -6.38 9.73 1.04
C VAL A 354 -6.10 9.70 -0.46
N LEU A 355 -5.02 10.36 -0.89
CA LEU A 355 -4.61 10.40 -2.29
C LEU A 355 -3.42 9.46 -2.51
N ARG A 356 -3.63 8.22 -3.03
CA ARG A 356 -2.65 7.47 -3.87
C ARG A 356 -3.10 6.07 -4.33
N LEU A 357 -3.76 5.98 -5.49
CA LEU A 357 -3.64 4.83 -6.39
C LEU A 357 -2.68 5.20 -7.54
N PRO A 358 -1.70 4.37 -7.96
CA PRO A 358 -0.99 4.61 -9.22
C PRO A 358 -2.01 4.65 -10.38
N PRO A 359 -1.92 5.59 -11.34
CA PRO A 359 -2.93 5.77 -12.40
C PRO A 359 -3.31 4.47 -13.13
N ARG A 360 -2.31 3.65 -13.46
CA ARG A 360 -2.48 2.34 -14.11
C ARG A 360 -3.33 1.32 -13.35
N HIS A 361 -3.39 1.44 -12.01
CA HIS A 361 -4.22 0.57 -11.18
C HIS A 361 -5.62 1.16 -11.00
N ALA A 362 -5.75 2.48 -10.98
CA ALA A 362 -7.04 3.17 -11.00
C ALA A 362 -7.80 2.87 -12.31
N GLU A 363 -7.10 2.82 -13.45
CA GLU A 363 -7.68 2.45 -14.76
C GLU A 363 -8.43 1.10 -14.73
N ARG A 364 -7.88 0.09 -14.04
CA ARG A 364 -8.50 -1.24 -13.92
C ARG A 364 -9.77 -1.24 -13.05
N LYS A 365 -10.01 -0.16 -12.32
CA LYS A 365 -11.09 0.00 -11.34
C LYS A 365 -12.17 0.98 -11.78
N ILE A 366 -12.13 1.42 -13.05
CA ILE A 366 -13.11 2.31 -13.67
C ILE A 366 -14.56 1.81 -13.51
N ARG A 367 -14.77 0.49 -13.58
CA ARG A 367 -16.10 -0.15 -13.47
C ARG A 367 -16.27 -0.94 -12.17
N ASP A 368 -15.56 -0.56 -11.12
CA ASP A 368 -15.70 -1.25 -9.82
C ASP A 368 -17.14 -1.10 -9.30
N PRO A 369 -17.76 -2.16 -8.74
CA PRO A 369 -19.14 -2.10 -8.25
C PRO A 369 -19.32 -1.09 -7.11
N ASP A 370 -18.27 -0.78 -6.33
CA ASP A 370 -18.36 0.22 -5.26
C ASP A 370 -18.19 1.65 -5.79
N ARG A 371 -19.22 2.49 -5.60
CA ARG A 371 -19.19 3.90 -5.96
C ARG A 371 -18.04 4.68 -5.32
N ARG A 372 -17.62 4.33 -4.10
CA ARG A 372 -16.49 4.99 -3.40
C ARG A 372 -15.17 4.75 -4.13
N VAL A 373 -15.00 3.55 -4.67
CA VAL A 373 -13.84 3.20 -5.50
C VAL A 373 -13.89 4.00 -6.80
N ARG A 374 -15.04 4.08 -7.47
CA ARG A 374 -15.18 4.86 -8.71
C ARG A 374 -14.95 6.37 -8.48
N ILE A 375 -15.38 6.92 -7.35
CA ILE A 375 -15.05 8.31 -6.95
C ILE A 375 -13.53 8.50 -6.86
N ALA A 376 -12.83 7.59 -6.18
CA ALA A 376 -11.38 7.65 -6.06
C ALA A 376 -10.67 7.53 -7.42
N VAL A 377 -11.18 6.67 -8.31
CA VAL A 377 -10.67 6.50 -9.68
C VAL A 377 -10.89 7.78 -10.50
N ALA A 378 -12.09 8.37 -10.45
CA ALA A 378 -12.43 9.61 -11.14
C ALA A 378 -11.61 10.82 -10.66
N HIS A 379 -11.12 10.80 -9.42
CA HIS A 379 -10.16 11.80 -8.90
C HIS A 379 -8.71 11.55 -9.32
N ARG A 380 -8.39 10.33 -9.77
CA ARG A 380 -7.01 9.91 -9.97
C ARG A 380 -6.58 9.80 -11.43
N LEU A 381 -7.50 9.41 -12.30
CA LEU A 381 -7.19 9.27 -13.72
C LEU A 381 -6.64 10.59 -14.31
N PRO A 382 -5.65 10.49 -15.22
CA PRO A 382 -5.28 11.59 -16.11
C PRO A 382 -6.50 12.17 -16.83
N ARG A 383 -6.46 13.48 -17.13
CA ARG A 383 -7.64 14.19 -17.69
C ARG A 383 -8.09 13.61 -19.03
N ASP A 384 -7.13 13.13 -19.81
CA ASP A 384 -7.30 12.46 -21.10
C ASP A 384 -7.85 11.02 -20.99
N GLN A 385 -7.92 10.45 -19.79
CA GLN A 385 -8.39 9.09 -19.55
C GLN A 385 -9.73 9.02 -18.82
N LEU A 386 -10.38 10.15 -18.56
CA LEU A 386 -11.66 10.19 -17.85
C LEU A 386 -12.87 9.82 -18.71
N LEU A 387 -12.70 9.74 -20.04
CA LEU A 387 -13.77 9.46 -21.00
C LEU A 387 -14.63 8.22 -20.64
N PRO A 388 -14.06 7.08 -20.20
CA PRO A 388 -14.86 5.89 -19.85
C PRO A 388 -15.81 6.10 -18.66
N MET A 389 -15.56 7.10 -17.81
CA MET A 389 -16.35 7.39 -16.61
C MET A 389 -17.42 8.46 -16.83
N THR A 390 -17.50 9.03 -18.04
CA THR A 390 -18.52 10.04 -18.39
C THR A 390 -19.95 9.50 -18.33
N ARG A 391 -20.11 8.18 -18.37
CA ARG A 391 -21.40 7.46 -18.33
C ARG A 391 -21.55 6.59 -17.08
N ASP A 392 -20.87 6.96 -16.00
CA ASP A 392 -21.03 6.25 -14.72
C ASP A 392 -22.51 6.30 -14.28
N GLU A 393 -23.00 5.26 -13.63
CA GLU A 393 -24.36 5.22 -13.07
C GLU A 393 -24.56 6.30 -11.99
N ASP A 394 -23.51 6.64 -11.25
CA ASP A 394 -23.54 7.59 -10.14
C ASP A 394 -23.28 9.02 -10.64
N SER A 395 -24.22 9.93 -10.37
CA SER A 395 -24.12 11.33 -10.81
C SER A 395 -22.98 12.10 -10.14
N TYR A 396 -22.59 11.73 -8.91
CA TYR A 396 -21.46 12.37 -8.24
C TYR A 396 -20.14 12.01 -8.93
N VAL A 397 -19.96 10.76 -9.36
CA VAL A 397 -18.82 10.34 -10.19
C VAL A 397 -18.79 11.14 -11.50
N ARG A 398 -19.91 11.21 -12.22
CA ARG A 398 -20.01 12.00 -13.46
C ARG A 398 -19.71 13.49 -13.22
N SER A 399 -20.12 14.06 -12.09
CA SER A 399 -19.80 15.46 -11.74
C SER A 399 -18.29 15.70 -11.54
N ILE A 400 -17.55 14.73 -10.99
CA ILE A 400 -16.08 14.80 -10.86
C ILE A 400 -15.42 14.75 -12.24
N VAL A 401 -15.92 13.86 -13.11
CA VAL A 401 -15.46 13.74 -14.50
C VAL A 401 -15.69 15.07 -15.24
N ALA A 402 -16.90 15.63 -15.18
CA ALA A 402 -17.25 16.90 -15.82
C ALA A 402 -16.42 18.09 -15.33
N ARG A 403 -15.91 18.06 -14.09
CA ARG A 403 -15.00 19.10 -13.54
C ARG A 403 -13.54 18.93 -13.96
N ARG A 404 -13.10 17.71 -14.29
CA ARG A 404 -11.68 17.39 -14.50
C ARG A 404 -11.32 17.07 -15.94
N ALA A 405 -12.23 16.50 -16.72
CA ALA A 405 -11.97 16.09 -18.10
C ALA A 405 -11.52 17.28 -18.96
N GLU A 406 -10.72 17.00 -19.98
CA GLU A 406 -10.32 18.00 -20.97
C GLU A 406 -11.56 18.60 -21.67
N PRO A 407 -11.60 19.93 -21.94
CA PRO A 407 -12.80 20.57 -22.49
C PRO A 407 -13.36 19.90 -23.75
N GLY A 408 -12.50 19.37 -24.63
CA GLY A 408 -12.93 18.66 -25.84
C GLY A 408 -13.71 17.36 -25.58
N MET A 409 -13.58 16.77 -24.39
CA MET A 409 -14.31 15.54 -24.01
C MET A 409 -15.71 15.82 -23.45
N LEU A 410 -15.97 17.07 -23.03
CA LEU A 410 -17.23 17.44 -22.38
C LEU A 410 -18.42 17.39 -23.34
N ALA A 411 -18.20 17.39 -24.65
CA ALA A 411 -19.25 17.23 -25.66
C ALA A 411 -20.07 15.94 -25.44
N VAL A 412 -19.46 14.88 -24.90
CA VAL A 412 -20.14 13.60 -24.59
C VAL A 412 -21.14 13.74 -23.44
N MET A 413 -20.99 14.76 -22.60
CA MET A 413 -21.79 15.00 -21.39
C MET A 413 -22.83 16.12 -21.56
N LEU A 414 -23.01 16.65 -22.77
CA LEU A 414 -23.99 17.70 -23.07
C LEU A 414 -25.42 17.32 -22.67
N GLY A 415 -25.79 16.05 -22.88
CA GLY A 415 -27.11 15.50 -22.57
C GLY A 415 -27.15 14.69 -21.27
N ASP A 416 -26.30 14.97 -20.29
CA ASP A 416 -26.38 14.28 -18.99
C ASP A 416 -27.77 14.48 -18.37
N ALA A 417 -28.31 13.44 -17.74
CA ALA A 417 -29.61 13.50 -17.10
C ALA A 417 -29.64 14.52 -15.94
N ASP A 418 -28.51 14.72 -15.26
CA ASP A 418 -28.40 15.64 -14.13
C ASP A 418 -28.12 17.09 -14.61
N PRO A 419 -29.03 18.06 -14.35
CA PRO A 419 -28.84 19.45 -14.77
C PRO A 419 -27.61 20.10 -14.14
N GLU A 420 -27.18 19.72 -12.94
CA GLU A 420 -25.97 20.29 -12.32
C GLU A 420 -24.70 19.89 -13.07
N ILE A 421 -24.69 18.69 -13.67
CA ILE A 421 -23.58 18.26 -14.54
C ILE A 421 -23.60 19.06 -15.84
N ARG A 422 -24.79 19.25 -16.45
CA ARG A 422 -24.94 20.09 -17.65
C ARG A 422 -24.48 21.53 -17.40
N ARG A 423 -24.73 22.09 -16.22
CA ARG A 423 -24.18 23.40 -15.80
C ARG A 423 -22.65 23.40 -15.72
N ILE A 424 -22.05 22.37 -15.13
CA ILE A 424 -20.57 22.23 -15.09
C ILE A 424 -20.00 22.16 -16.51
N VAL A 425 -20.66 21.44 -17.42
CA VAL A 425 -20.28 21.36 -18.83
C VAL A 425 -20.41 22.73 -19.51
N ALA A 426 -21.54 23.42 -19.36
CA ALA A 426 -21.78 24.74 -19.93
C ALA A 426 -20.72 25.78 -19.52
N ARG A 427 -20.20 25.72 -18.29
CA ARG A 427 -19.10 26.59 -17.83
C ARG A 427 -17.77 26.33 -18.52
N ARG A 428 -17.49 25.09 -18.89
CA ARG A 428 -16.14 24.64 -19.27
C ARG A 428 -15.98 24.30 -20.75
N ILE A 429 -17.05 23.95 -21.44
CA ILE A 429 -17.00 23.52 -22.83
C ILE A 429 -16.59 24.68 -23.76
N GLY A 430 -16.01 24.34 -24.90
CA GLY A 430 -15.63 25.34 -25.92
C GLY A 430 -16.85 26.17 -26.40
N PRO A 431 -16.63 27.44 -26.78
CA PRO A 431 -17.71 28.36 -27.15
C PRO A 431 -18.58 27.85 -28.32
N ASP A 432 -17.99 27.11 -29.26
CA ASP A 432 -18.67 26.55 -30.45
C ASP A 432 -19.77 25.53 -30.10
N TRP A 433 -19.76 24.99 -28.87
CA TRP A 433 -20.73 24.01 -28.41
C TRP A 433 -21.88 24.63 -27.60
N LEU A 434 -21.80 25.91 -27.24
CA LEU A 434 -22.76 26.56 -26.35
C LEU A 434 -24.16 26.65 -26.95
N ASP A 435 -24.27 26.81 -28.27
CA ASP A 435 -25.54 26.84 -29.00
C ASP A 435 -26.39 25.57 -28.78
N ARG A 436 -25.76 24.42 -28.42
CA ARG A 436 -26.45 23.16 -28.15
C ARG A 436 -27.31 23.20 -26.88
N PHE A 437 -27.03 24.12 -25.95
CA PHE A 437 -27.81 24.27 -24.72
C PHE A 437 -29.02 25.20 -24.88
N ARG A 438 -29.24 25.79 -26.06
CA ARG A 438 -30.36 26.72 -26.28
C ARG A 438 -31.72 26.11 -25.94
N ALA A 439 -31.88 24.82 -26.22
CA ALA A 439 -33.09 24.06 -25.95
C ALA A 439 -32.99 23.19 -24.67
N ASP A 440 -32.03 23.46 -23.78
CA ASP A 440 -31.93 22.71 -22.52
C ASP A 440 -33.21 22.92 -21.69
N PRO A 441 -33.85 21.85 -21.17
CA PRO A 441 -35.07 21.98 -20.40
C PRO A 441 -34.88 22.74 -19.08
N ASP A 442 -33.66 22.80 -18.54
CA ASP A 442 -33.38 23.45 -17.27
C ASP A 442 -32.94 24.92 -17.47
N PRO A 443 -33.70 25.91 -16.97
CA PRO A 443 -33.36 27.32 -17.12
C PRO A 443 -32.04 27.72 -16.44
N LEU A 444 -31.58 27.02 -15.40
CA LEU A 444 -30.31 27.30 -14.74
C LEU A 444 -29.12 26.86 -15.60
N VAL A 445 -29.28 25.83 -16.44
CA VAL A 445 -28.29 25.47 -17.47
C VAL A 445 -28.25 26.56 -18.54
N ARG A 446 -29.41 26.96 -19.09
CA ARG A 446 -29.48 28.04 -20.10
C ARG A 446 -28.90 29.35 -19.59
N ARG A 447 -29.18 29.70 -18.33
CA ARG A 447 -28.59 30.86 -17.64
C ARG A 447 -27.07 30.80 -17.59
N GLU A 448 -26.49 29.63 -17.30
CA GLU A 448 -25.03 29.45 -17.24
C GLU A 448 -24.37 29.69 -18.61
N VAL A 449 -25.10 29.37 -19.69
CA VAL A 449 -24.66 29.61 -21.07
C VAL A 449 -24.83 31.09 -21.44
N ALA A 450 -25.93 31.73 -21.01
CA ALA A 450 -26.18 33.15 -21.22
C ALA A 450 -25.10 34.05 -20.58
N LEU A 451 -24.46 33.61 -19.49
CA LEU A 451 -23.27 34.30 -18.93
C LEU A 451 -22.08 34.34 -19.89
N ARG A 452 -22.02 33.44 -20.87
CA ARG A 452 -20.90 33.30 -21.83
C ARG A 452 -21.26 33.71 -23.26
N ARG A 453 -22.53 33.52 -23.66
CA ARG A 453 -23.10 33.80 -24.98
C ARG A 453 -24.53 34.36 -24.82
N PRO A 454 -24.67 35.59 -24.30
CA PRO A 454 -25.97 36.19 -23.99
C PRO A 454 -26.88 36.34 -25.22
N GLU A 455 -26.31 36.56 -26.41
CA GLU A 455 -27.04 36.78 -27.66
C GLU A 455 -27.95 35.60 -28.06
N LEU A 456 -27.68 34.39 -27.55
CA LEU A 456 -28.46 33.20 -27.85
C LEU A 456 -29.82 33.17 -27.13
N PHE A 457 -29.98 33.97 -26.07
CA PHE A 457 -31.07 33.84 -25.08
C PHE A 457 -31.91 35.11 -24.90
N VAL A 458 -31.80 36.09 -25.80
CA VAL A 458 -32.60 37.33 -25.76
C VAL A 458 -34.11 37.04 -25.68
N ALA A 459 -34.57 36.03 -26.43
CA ALA A 459 -35.96 35.58 -26.48
C ALA A 459 -36.22 34.29 -25.67
N ASP A 460 -35.39 33.96 -24.67
CA ASP A 460 -35.63 32.81 -23.78
C ASP A 460 -36.97 32.99 -23.06
N ASP A 461 -37.66 31.90 -22.73
CA ASP A 461 -38.95 31.93 -22.04
C ASP A 461 -38.83 32.23 -20.54
N ASP A 462 -37.70 31.88 -19.91
CA ASP A 462 -37.45 32.08 -18.49
C ASP A 462 -36.88 33.47 -18.19
N MET A 463 -37.55 34.21 -17.31
CA MET A 463 -37.16 35.56 -16.93
C MET A 463 -35.75 35.65 -16.34
N ARG A 464 -35.25 34.61 -15.66
CA ARG A 464 -33.92 34.60 -15.03
C ARG A 464 -32.80 34.53 -16.06
N VAL A 465 -33.06 33.85 -17.17
CA VAL A 465 -32.15 33.77 -18.31
C VAL A 465 -32.13 35.13 -19.02
N ARG A 466 -33.30 35.70 -19.34
CA ARG A 466 -33.40 37.05 -19.93
C ARG A 466 -32.77 38.14 -19.06
N HIS A 467 -32.93 38.07 -17.74
CA HIS A 467 -32.25 38.98 -16.81
C HIS A 467 -30.71 38.86 -16.91
N THR A 468 -30.19 37.65 -17.06
CA THR A 468 -28.74 37.44 -17.24
C THR A 468 -28.24 38.04 -18.55
N VAL A 469 -29.06 37.99 -19.62
CA VAL A 469 -28.79 38.70 -20.88
C VAL A 469 -28.80 40.21 -20.68
N ALA A 470 -29.73 40.76 -19.89
CA ALA A 470 -29.74 42.19 -19.56
C ALA A 470 -28.47 42.64 -18.79
N GLU A 471 -27.90 41.77 -17.95
CA GLU A 471 -26.67 42.05 -17.20
C GLU A 471 -25.40 41.95 -18.06
N GLN A 472 -25.31 40.95 -18.94
CA GLN A 472 -24.06 40.57 -19.63
C GLN A 472 -24.06 40.82 -21.14
N GLY A 473 -25.22 41.08 -21.75
CA GLY A 473 -25.40 41.24 -23.19
C GLY A 473 -24.68 42.43 -23.81
N GLY A 474 -24.49 42.36 -25.13
CA GLY A 474 -24.00 43.49 -25.92
C GLY A 474 -25.08 44.53 -26.19
N THR A 475 -24.71 45.62 -26.86
CA THR A 475 -25.61 46.76 -27.15
C THR A 475 -26.91 46.33 -27.85
N GLU A 476 -26.83 45.44 -28.84
CA GLU A 476 -27.99 44.94 -29.60
C GLU A 476 -28.88 44.01 -28.75
N ASP A 477 -28.27 43.11 -27.98
CA ASP A 477 -28.97 42.14 -27.12
C ASP A 477 -29.78 42.86 -26.03
N VAL A 478 -29.15 43.85 -25.39
CA VAL A 478 -29.74 44.59 -24.27
C VAL A 478 -30.81 45.58 -24.76
N ALA A 479 -30.61 46.19 -25.94
CA ALA A 479 -31.63 47.06 -26.56
C ALA A 479 -32.93 46.30 -26.86
N ALA A 480 -32.82 45.04 -27.31
CA ALA A 480 -33.98 44.18 -27.56
C ALA A 480 -34.78 43.83 -26.28
N LEU A 481 -34.19 44.04 -25.09
CA LEU A 481 -34.84 43.78 -23.79
C LEU A 481 -35.54 45.00 -23.19
N LEU A 482 -35.53 46.16 -23.84
CA LEU A 482 -36.18 47.37 -23.33
C LEU A 482 -37.71 47.34 -23.41
N ASP A 483 -38.28 46.47 -24.25
CA ASP A 483 -39.73 46.38 -24.46
C ASP A 483 -40.35 45.10 -23.87
N VAL A 484 -39.60 44.37 -23.04
CA VAL A 484 -40.09 43.14 -22.39
C VAL A 484 -41.05 43.47 -21.23
N PRO A 485 -42.03 42.59 -20.94
CA PRO A 485 -43.04 42.87 -19.91
C PRO A 485 -42.46 42.98 -18.50
N GLU A 486 -41.33 42.35 -18.19
CA GLU A 486 -40.75 42.36 -16.84
C GLU A 486 -39.95 43.64 -16.54
N ASP A 487 -40.44 44.43 -15.58
CA ASP A 487 -39.84 45.71 -15.15
C ASP A 487 -38.36 45.58 -14.75
N ILE A 488 -38.02 44.56 -13.97
CA ILE A 488 -36.65 44.32 -13.48
C ILE A 488 -35.64 44.07 -14.63
N ILE A 489 -36.09 43.48 -15.74
CA ILE A 489 -35.24 43.22 -16.90
C ILE A 489 -35.04 44.53 -17.67
N ARG A 490 -36.10 45.32 -17.86
CA ARG A 490 -36.01 46.64 -18.52
C ARG A 490 -35.08 47.60 -17.80
N GLU A 491 -35.20 47.69 -16.47
CA GLU A 491 -34.35 48.55 -15.64
C GLU A 491 -32.88 48.15 -15.73
N THR A 492 -32.60 46.85 -15.61
CA THR A 492 -31.24 46.29 -15.71
C THR A 492 -30.67 46.52 -17.11
N ALA A 493 -31.47 46.30 -18.15
CA ALA A 493 -31.08 46.52 -19.53
C ALA A 493 -30.78 48.00 -19.81
N ALA A 494 -31.63 48.92 -19.35
CA ALA A 494 -31.40 50.36 -19.50
C ALA A 494 -30.11 50.81 -18.81
N ALA A 495 -29.85 50.32 -17.59
CA ALA A 495 -28.62 50.61 -16.84
C ALA A 495 -27.37 50.08 -17.57
N ARG A 496 -27.42 48.84 -18.08
CA ARG A 496 -26.30 48.24 -18.83
C ARG A 496 -26.05 48.96 -20.15
N LEU A 497 -27.11 49.33 -20.88
CA LEU A 497 -27.01 50.07 -22.14
C LEU A 497 -26.41 51.48 -21.93
N ALA A 498 -26.73 52.15 -20.83
CA ALA A 498 -26.09 53.41 -20.46
C ALA A 498 -24.59 53.23 -20.21
N GLN A 499 -24.20 52.21 -19.44
CA GLN A 499 -22.78 51.89 -19.20
C GLN A 499 -22.00 51.60 -20.49
N LEU A 500 -22.60 50.84 -21.41
CA LEU A 500 -21.96 50.52 -22.70
C LEU A 500 -21.82 51.75 -23.61
N LYS A 501 -22.69 52.76 -23.49
CA LYS A 501 -22.59 54.03 -24.22
C LYS A 501 -21.59 55.00 -23.62
N GLU A 502 -21.33 54.93 -22.31
CA GLU A 502 -20.33 55.77 -21.63
C GLU A 502 -18.90 55.22 -21.80
N GLY A 503 -18.75 53.92 -22.06
CA GLY A 503 -17.46 53.24 -22.25
C GLY A 503 -17.01 53.02 -23.70
N ALA A 504 -17.82 53.40 -24.68
CA ALA A 504 -17.52 53.38 -26.12
C ALA A 504 -17.14 54.79 -26.59
#